data_AF-A0A3P3Q6K7-F1
#
_entry.id   AF-A0A3P3Q6K7-F1
#
_cell.length_a   1.000
_cell.length_b   1.000
_cell.length_c   1.000
_cell.angle_alpha   90.00
_cell.angle_beta   90.00
_cell.angle_gamma   90.00
#
_symmetry.space_group_name_H-M   'P 1'
#
loop_
_entity.id
_entity.type
_entity.pdbx_description
1 polymer ?
#
loop_
_entity_poly.entity_id
_entity_poly.type
_entity_poly.pdbx_seq_one_letter_code
_entity_poly.pdbx_strand_id
1 'polypeptide(L)'
;MEGIYIMIKIKKHIVGVLSIVFALSAGACANSDIVVNKSMDSDKPVFETQKNIVLDWSQIRSDAEEQFNDKTLYPMSDYIDMAFKENENKVLLIWSLSDDISDDEALAYGNEYIRAINDYAATQDFSIKKSSETSYGGLFDKYDLEIQLFRADDIMEDSKYIVNQVIKAGTDTNLQLQNNKKGDK
;
A
#
# COMPACT_ATOMS: atom_id res chain seq x y z
N MET A 1 0.76 15.52 41.68
CA MET A 1 1.61 14.69 40.81
C MET A 1 0.87 14.56 39.50
N GLU A 2 1.26 15.42 38.58
CA GLU A 2 0.62 15.71 37.30
C GLU A 2 0.77 14.51 36.36
N GLY A 3 -0.34 14.00 35.85
CA GLY A 3 -0.37 13.01 34.77
C GLY A 3 -0.26 13.71 33.43
N ILE A 4 0.74 13.34 32.63
CA ILE A 4 0.94 13.89 31.29
C ILE A 4 0.19 13.00 30.30
N TYR A 5 -0.99 13.46 29.87
CA TYR A 5 -1.68 13.00 28.67
C TYR A 5 -0.84 13.43 27.45
N ILE A 6 -0.27 12.48 26.71
CA ILE A 6 0.35 12.76 25.41
C ILE A 6 -0.73 12.61 24.33
N MET A 7 -1.27 13.75 23.95
CA MET A 7 -2.19 13.91 22.82
C MET A 7 -1.37 13.90 21.53
N ILE A 8 -1.49 12.85 20.72
CA ILE A 8 -0.88 12.77 19.38
C ILE A 8 -1.56 13.83 18.50
N LYS A 9 -0.81 14.91 18.21
CA LYS A 9 -1.27 16.02 17.38
C LYS A 9 -0.98 15.70 15.91
N ILE A 10 -1.96 15.18 15.19
CA ILE A 10 -1.89 14.95 13.74
C ILE A 10 -1.84 16.31 13.04
N LYS A 11 -0.67 16.68 12.49
CA LYS A 11 -0.47 17.94 11.76
C LYS A 11 -0.85 17.72 10.29
N LYS A 12 -2.10 18.05 9.95
CA LYS A 12 -2.61 18.04 8.57
C LYS A 12 -1.88 19.11 7.74
N HIS A 13 -1.03 18.69 6.81
CA HIS A 13 -0.46 19.57 5.80
C HIS A 13 -1.46 19.76 4.66
N ILE A 14 -2.28 20.81 4.76
CA ILE A 14 -3.11 21.30 3.66
C ILE A 14 -2.24 22.25 2.83
N VAL A 15 -1.82 21.79 1.65
CA VAL A 15 -1.21 22.66 0.63
C VAL A 15 -2.34 23.49 0.00
N GLY A 16 -2.59 24.67 0.57
CA GLY A 16 -3.50 25.67 0.03
C GLY A 16 -2.80 26.52 -1.02
N VAL A 17 -3.23 26.40 -2.28
CA VAL A 17 -2.75 27.17 -3.42
C VAL A 17 -3.09 28.66 -3.23
N LEU A 18 -2.06 29.48 -3.25
CA LEU A 18 -2.09 30.94 -3.09
C LEU A 18 -2.77 31.59 -4.31
N SER A 19 -3.94 32.19 -4.11
CA SER A 19 -4.57 33.09 -5.09
C SER A 19 -3.73 34.36 -5.24
N ILE A 20 -3.19 34.59 -6.44
CA ILE A 20 -2.77 35.90 -6.91
C ILE A 20 -3.64 36.27 -8.11
N VAL A 21 -4.50 37.25 -7.86
CA VAL A 21 -5.20 38.01 -8.89
C VAL A 21 -4.18 38.99 -9.48
N PHE A 22 -3.89 38.88 -10.77
CA PHE A 22 -3.25 39.95 -11.53
C PHE A 22 -4.19 40.36 -12.66
N ALA A 23 -4.69 41.60 -12.55
CA ALA A 23 -5.58 42.22 -13.51
C ALA A 23 -4.80 42.78 -14.71
N LEU A 24 -5.36 42.52 -15.90
CA LEU A 24 -5.40 43.35 -17.12
C LEU A 24 -4.20 44.26 -17.43
N SER A 25 -3.50 43.95 -18.52
CA SER A 25 -3.01 44.98 -19.44
C SER A 25 -3.12 44.50 -20.89
N ALA A 26 -3.57 45.42 -21.73
CA ALA A 26 -3.96 45.21 -23.12
C ALA A 26 -2.78 45.21 -24.09
N GLY A 27 -2.96 44.48 -25.19
CA GLY A 27 -2.40 44.84 -26.49
C GLY A 27 -1.18 44.03 -26.95
N ALA A 28 -1.41 43.09 -27.86
CA ALA A 28 -0.80 43.09 -29.20
C ALA A 28 -1.26 41.84 -29.97
N CYS A 29 -2.05 42.06 -31.02
CA CYS A 29 -2.36 41.06 -32.02
C CYS A 29 -1.07 40.62 -32.73
N ALA A 30 -0.86 39.32 -32.90
CA ALA A 30 0.03 38.78 -33.93
C ALA A 30 -0.57 37.49 -34.48
N ASN A 31 -1.20 37.65 -35.65
CA ASN A 31 -1.56 36.69 -36.69
C ASN A 31 -1.72 35.22 -36.31
N SER A 32 -2.97 34.77 -36.31
CA SER A 32 -3.38 33.39 -36.49
C SER A 32 -3.00 32.90 -37.89
N ASP A 33 -2.01 32.02 -37.98
CA ASP A 33 -1.96 31.02 -39.04
C ASP A 33 -2.32 29.68 -38.40
N ILE A 34 -3.64 29.44 -38.29
CA ILE A 34 -4.16 28.14 -37.89
C ILE A 34 -3.94 27.24 -39.09
N VAL A 35 -2.84 26.49 -39.06
CA VAL A 35 -2.62 25.38 -39.98
C VAL A 35 -3.63 24.28 -39.62
N VAL A 36 -4.84 24.40 -40.17
CA VAL A 36 -5.75 23.27 -40.34
C VAL A 36 -5.08 22.35 -41.36
N ASN A 37 -4.38 21.33 -40.88
CA ASN A 37 -4.28 20.04 -41.54
C ASN A 37 -3.48 19.04 -40.70
N LYS A 38 -4.20 18.17 -40.00
CA LYS A 38 -4.20 16.72 -40.25
C LYS A 38 -5.13 16.08 -39.23
N SER A 39 -6.23 15.52 -39.74
CA SER A 39 -7.14 14.57 -39.09
C SER A 39 -6.66 14.03 -37.74
N MET A 40 -7.05 14.72 -36.67
CA MET A 40 -7.06 14.15 -35.33
C MET A 40 -8.21 13.14 -35.34
N ASP A 41 -7.86 11.88 -35.52
CA ASP A 41 -8.75 10.80 -35.13
C ASP A 41 -9.09 11.04 -33.66
N SER A 42 -10.38 10.94 -33.36
CA SER A 42 -10.99 11.46 -32.16
C SER A 42 -10.63 10.62 -30.93
N ASP A 43 -9.45 10.84 -30.34
CA ASP A 43 -9.17 10.44 -28.96
C ASP A 43 -9.96 11.36 -28.02
N LYS A 44 -11.27 11.10 -27.95
CA LYS A 44 -12.11 11.66 -26.90
C LYS A 44 -11.54 11.19 -25.56
N PRO A 45 -11.43 12.07 -24.54
CA PRO A 45 -11.04 11.63 -23.21
C PRO A 45 -11.96 10.49 -22.77
N VAL A 46 -11.37 9.35 -22.42
CA VAL A 46 -12.11 8.19 -21.93
C VAL A 46 -12.47 8.47 -20.48
N PHE A 47 -13.74 8.75 -20.22
CA PHE A 47 -14.27 9.01 -18.87
C PHE A 47 -14.72 7.74 -18.14
N GLU A 48 -14.65 6.59 -18.80
CA GLU A 48 -15.06 5.32 -18.22
C GLU A 48 -13.94 4.71 -17.38
N THR A 49 -14.29 4.22 -16.20
CA THR A 49 -13.37 3.48 -15.33
C THR A 49 -12.98 2.17 -16.00
N GLN A 50 -11.72 2.08 -16.41
CA GLN A 50 -11.12 0.85 -16.91
C GLN A 50 -11.09 -0.21 -15.79
N LYS A 51 -11.42 -1.47 -16.13
CA LYS A 51 -11.50 -2.60 -15.20
C LYS A 51 -10.59 -3.73 -15.66
N ASN A 52 -10.12 -4.56 -14.73
CA ASN A 52 -9.24 -5.70 -15.01
C ASN A 52 -7.91 -5.26 -15.65
N ILE A 53 -7.38 -4.15 -15.15
CA ILE A 53 -6.05 -3.69 -15.56
C ILE A 53 -5.03 -4.72 -15.07
N VAL A 54 -4.12 -5.11 -15.95
CA VAL A 54 -2.98 -5.95 -15.57
C VAL A 54 -2.14 -5.13 -14.59
N LEU A 55 -2.02 -5.61 -13.36
CA LEU A 55 -1.28 -4.91 -12.31
C LEU A 55 0.22 -4.88 -12.63
N ASP A 56 0.83 -3.71 -12.51
CA ASP A 56 2.27 -3.55 -12.51
C ASP A 56 2.80 -3.88 -11.10
N TRP A 57 3.08 -5.17 -10.90
CA TRP A 57 3.63 -5.69 -9.65
C TRP A 57 5.02 -5.13 -9.33
N SER A 58 5.79 -4.70 -10.33
CA SER A 58 7.10 -4.08 -10.10
C SER A 58 6.92 -2.70 -9.48
N GLN A 59 5.94 -1.94 -9.95
CA GLN A 59 5.60 -0.65 -9.36
C GLN A 59 5.04 -0.81 -7.94
N ILE A 60 4.10 -1.74 -7.73
CA ILE A 60 3.55 -2.01 -6.38
C ILE A 60 4.67 -2.34 -5.39
N ARG A 61 5.65 -3.14 -5.82
CA ARG A 61 6.84 -3.45 -5.01
C ARG A 61 7.69 -2.23 -4.72
N SER A 62 7.99 -1.42 -5.74
CA SER A 62 8.77 -0.20 -5.56
C SER A 62 8.10 0.76 -4.56
N ASP A 63 6.79 0.96 -4.69
CA ASP A 63 6.01 1.85 -3.81
C ASP A 63 6.01 1.31 -2.36
N ALA A 64 5.89 -0.01 -2.19
CA ALA A 64 5.98 -0.66 -0.89
C ALA A 64 7.38 -0.56 -0.28
N GLU A 65 8.43 -0.81 -1.06
CA GLU A 65 9.82 -0.73 -0.58
C GLU A 65 10.17 0.71 -0.18
N GLU A 66 9.70 1.72 -0.92
CA GLU A 66 9.87 3.13 -0.57
C GLU A 66 9.21 3.47 0.76
N GLN A 67 7.97 3.02 0.99
CA GLN A 67 7.23 3.32 2.22
C GLN A 67 7.75 2.52 3.42
N PHE A 68 7.85 1.20 3.30
CA PHE A 68 8.04 0.30 4.44
C PHE A 68 9.50 0.11 4.85
N ASN A 69 10.46 0.42 3.98
CA ASN A 69 11.87 0.47 4.36
C ASN A 69 12.28 1.84 4.93
N ASP A 70 11.39 2.85 4.90
CA ASP A 70 11.65 4.14 5.52
C ASP A 70 11.60 4.03 7.06
N LYS A 71 12.79 4.00 7.68
CA LYS A 71 12.93 3.92 9.14
C LYS A 71 12.44 5.15 9.91
N THR A 72 12.12 6.25 9.22
CA THR A 72 11.45 7.40 9.85
C THR A 72 9.96 7.16 10.06
N LEU A 73 9.34 6.32 9.21
CA LEU A 73 7.95 5.89 9.31
C LEU A 73 7.81 4.58 10.07
N TYR A 74 8.71 3.64 9.82
CA TYR A 74 8.73 2.30 10.40
C TYR A 74 10.10 2.02 11.07
N PRO A 75 10.37 2.55 12.28
CA PRO A 75 11.68 2.41 12.93
C PRO A 75 12.11 0.97 13.20
N MET A 76 11.14 0.06 13.36
CA MET A 76 11.39 -1.36 13.56
C MET A 76 11.52 -2.15 12.25
N SER A 77 11.48 -1.48 11.10
CA SER A 77 11.69 -2.11 9.79
C SER A 77 13.17 -2.37 9.54
N ASP A 78 13.49 -3.59 9.12
CA ASP A 78 14.79 -3.93 8.57
C ASP A 78 14.74 -3.94 7.03
N TYR A 79 13.92 -4.81 6.46
CA TYR A 79 13.58 -4.77 5.03
C TYR A 79 12.27 -5.51 4.74
N ILE A 80 11.60 -5.13 3.66
CA ILE A 80 10.50 -5.89 3.06
C ILE A 80 10.91 -6.58 1.76
N ASP A 81 10.23 -7.66 1.44
CA ASP A 81 10.28 -8.29 0.13
C ASP A 81 8.86 -8.74 -0.28
N MET A 82 8.58 -8.77 -1.58
CA MET A 82 7.33 -9.30 -2.10
C MET A 82 7.48 -9.99 -3.44
N ALA A 83 6.62 -10.99 -3.66
CA ALA A 83 6.54 -11.71 -4.91
C ALA A 83 5.10 -12.00 -5.31
N PHE A 84 4.78 -11.81 -6.58
CA PHE A 84 3.58 -12.34 -7.18
C PHE A 84 3.87 -13.71 -7.80
N LYS A 85 3.31 -14.77 -7.21
CA LYS A 85 3.44 -16.15 -7.69
C LYS A 85 2.28 -16.44 -8.64
N GLU A 86 2.41 -16.05 -9.91
CA GLU A 86 1.35 -16.17 -10.92
C GLU A 86 0.77 -17.59 -11.03
N ASN A 87 1.64 -18.61 -11.07
CA ASN A 87 1.23 -20.02 -11.16
C ASN A 87 0.42 -20.52 -9.94
N GLU A 88 0.58 -19.87 -8.78
CA GLU A 88 -0.13 -20.21 -7.54
C GLU A 88 -1.30 -19.25 -7.27
N ASN A 89 -1.49 -18.24 -8.13
CA ASN A 89 -2.47 -17.17 -7.93
C ASN A 89 -2.37 -16.54 -6.52
N LYS A 90 -1.13 -16.20 -6.12
CA LYS A 90 -0.79 -15.85 -4.73
C LYS A 90 0.16 -14.66 -4.66
N VAL A 91 -0.04 -13.80 -3.67
CA VAL A 91 0.86 -12.71 -3.30
C VAL A 91 1.62 -13.10 -2.03
N LEU A 92 2.94 -13.14 -2.11
CA LEU A 92 3.84 -13.35 -0.96
C LEU A 92 4.34 -11.99 -0.47
N LEU A 93 4.13 -11.72 0.82
CA LEU A 93 4.60 -10.55 1.54
C LEU A 93 5.58 -11.00 2.64
N ILE A 94 6.78 -10.44 2.65
CA ILE A 94 7.81 -10.72 3.63
C ILE A 94 8.20 -9.42 4.30
N TRP A 95 8.31 -9.41 5.62
CA TRP A 95 8.85 -8.29 6.38
C TRP A 95 9.83 -8.80 7.45
N SER A 96 11.11 -8.48 7.26
CA SER A 96 12.15 -8.58 8.28
C SER A 96 12.08 -7.36 9.20
N LEU A 97 11.96 -7.62 10.50
CA LEU A 97 11.77 -6.62 11.53
C LEU A 97 12.93 -6.65 12.53
N SER A 98 13.14 -5.54 13.23
CA SER A 98 14.08 -5.47 14.35
C SER A 98 13.78 -6.54 15.39
N ASP A 99 14.82 -7.11 15.99
CA ASP A 99 14.68 -8.11 17.05
C ASP A 99 13.97 -7.54 18.30
N ASP A 100 14.01 -6.21 18.46
CA ASP A 100 13.37 -5.48 19.56
C ASP A 100 11.85 -5.29 19.39
N ILE A 101 11.27 -5.64 18.23
CA ILE A 101 9.83 -5.42 17.99
C ILE A 101 8.97 -6.35 18.87
N SER A 102 7.87 -5.81 19.39
CA SER A 102 6.84 -6.62 20.07
C SER A 102 5.95 -7.34 19.06
N ASP A 103 5.38 -8.48 19.46
CA ASP A 103 4.47 -9.26 18.59
C ASP A 103 3.22 -8.45 18.19
N ASP A 104 2.68 -7.63 19.11
CA ASP A 104 1.51 -6.78 18.84
C ASP A 104 1.84 -5.67 17.83
N GLU A 105 3.03 -5.05 17.95
CA GLU A 105 3.48 -4.02 16.98
C GLU A 105 3.77 -4.65 15.61
N ALA A 106 4.39 -5.84 15.58
CA ALA A 106 4.61 -6.58 14.34
C ALA A 106 3.28 -6.93 13.66
N LEU A 107 2.25 -7.34 14.41
CA LEU A 107 0.90 -7.54 13.87
C LEU A 107 0.31 -6.25 13.30
N ALA A 108 0.48 -5.12 13.99
CA ALA A 108 0.01 -3.83 13.48
C ALA A 108 0.69 -3.48 12.15
N TYR A 109 2.01 -3.65 12.07
CA TYR A 109 2.80 -3.44 10.84
C TYR A 109 2.31 -4.38 9.73
N GLY A 110 2.16 -5.67 10.01
CA GLY A 110 1.63 -6.64 9.05
C GLY A 110 0.26 -6.27 8.49
N ASN A 111 -0.66 -5.83 9.35
CA ASN A 111 -1.98 -5.38 8.93
C ASN A 111 -1.92 -4.12 8.05
N GLU A 112 -1.02 -3.18 8.34
CA GLU A 112 -0.78 -2.02 7.48
C GLU A 112 -0.17 -2.41 6.14
N TYR A 113 0.79 -3.33 6.14
CA TYR A 113 1.45 -3.79 4.91
C TYR A 113 0.45 -4.40 3.94
N ILE A 114 -0.37 -5.34 4.42
CA ILE A 114 -1.41 -5.99 3.61
C ILE A 114 -2.35 -4.95 3.00
N ARG A 115 -2.82 -3.98 3.80
CA ARG A 115 -3.74 -2.93 3.35
C ARG A 115 -3.11 -2.00 2.32
N ALA A 116 -1.86 -1.61 2.51
CA ALA A 116 -1.15 -0.75 1.56
C ALA A 116 -0.94 -1.45 0.21
N ILE A 117 -0.55 -2.73 0.20
CA ILE A 117 -0.40 -3.51 -1.04
C ILE A 117 -1.73 -3.57 -1.81
N ASN A 118 -2.85 -3.78 -1.11
CA ASN A 118 -4.16 -3.68 -1.73
C ASN A 118 -4.42 -2.29 -2.31
N ASP A 119 -4.09 -1.22 -1.59
CA ASP A 119 -4.41 0.15 -2.00
C ASP A 119 -3.54 0.65 -3.16
N TYR A 120 -2.30 0.18 -3.28
CA TYR A 120 -1.49 0.37 -4.49
C TYR A 120 -2.13 -0.35 -5.69
N ALA A 121 -2.57 -1.60 -5.51
CA ALA A 121 -3.29 -2.31 -6.57
C ALA A 121 -4.61 -1.61 -6.95
N ALA A 122 -5.37 -1.11 -5.97
CA ALA A 122 -6.61 -0.36 -6.19
C ALA A 122 -6.40 1.03 -6.83
N THR A 123 -5.19 1.56 -6.76
CA THR A 123 -4.80 2.79 -7.47
C THR A 123 -4.56 2.52 -8.96
N GLN A 124 -4.12 1.31 -9.30
CA GLN A 124 -3.93 0.90 -10.69
C GLN A 124 -5.22 0.33 -11.30
N ASP A 125 -5.94 -0.56 -10.61
CA ASP A 125 -7.23 -1.13 -11.03
C ASP A 125 -8.35 -0.69 -10.08
N PHE A 126 -9.12 0.30 -10.50
CA PHE A 126 -10.26 0.84 -9.73
C PHE A 126 -11.40 -0.16 -9.51
N SER A 127 -11.38 -1.34 -10.15
CA SER A 127 -12.32 -2.42 -9.84
C SER A 127 -11.99 -3.12 -8.52
N ILE A 128 -10.76 -2.97 -8.01
CA ILE A 128 -10.33 -3.48 -6.72
C ILE A 128 -10.84 -2.56 -5.61
N LYS A 129 -11.51 -3.13 -4.62
CA LYS A 129 -11.94 -2.38 -3.43
C LYS A 129 -10.71 -1.93 -2.63
N LYS A 130 -10.69 -0.65 -2.25
CA LYS A 130 -9.73 -0.16 -1.26
C LYS A 130 -9.92 -0.84 0.09
N SER A 131 -8.84 -0.85 0.86
CA SER A 131 -8.80 -1.35 2.22
C SER A 131 -9.61 -0.47 3.17
N SER A 132 -9.86 -0.99 4.38
CA SER A 132 -10.47 -0.23 5.48
C SER A 132 -9.86 -0.64 6.82
N GLU A 133 -10.42 -0.16 7.93
CA GLU A 133 -10.02 -0.61 9.27
C GLU A 133 -10.37 -2.08 9.53
N THR A 134 -11.35 -2.63 8.81
CA THR A 134 -11.89 -3.98 9.05
C THR A 134 -11.77 -4.89 7.82
N SER A 135 -11.09 -4.46 6.76
CA SER A 135 -10.93 -5.24 5.54
C SER A 135 -9.58 -4.95 4.89
N TYR A 136 -8.93 -6.01 4.42
CA TYR A 136 -7.73 -5.90 3.59
C TYR A 136 -7.99 -5.40 2.17
N GLY A 137 -9.25 -5.24 1.77
CA GLY A 137 -9.65 -4.78 0.45
C GLY A 137 -9.81 -5.92 -0.57
N GLY A 138 -10.06 -5.56 -1.82
CA GLY A 138 -10.52 -6.48 -2.87
C GLY A 138 -9.41 -7.23 -3.62
N LEU A 139 -8.14 -6.93 -3.36
CA LEU A 139 -7.02 -7.66 -3.99
C LEU A 139 -7.04 -9.12 -3.54
N PHE A 140 -7.21 -9.32 -2.24
CA PHE A 140 -7.22 -10.65 -1.60
C PHE A 140 -8.58 -11.36 -1.69
N ASP A 141 -9.56 -10.79 -2.41
CA ASP A 141 -10.70 -11.54 -2.91
C ASP A 141 -10.31 -12.42 -4.10
N LYS A 142 -9.26 -12.03 -4.84
CA LYS A 142 -8.80 -12.69 -6.08
C LYS A 142 -7.56 -13.55 -5.88
N TYR A 143 -6.69 -13.18 -4.95
CA TYR A 143 -5.39 -13.82 -4.73
C TYR A 143 -5.27 -14.37 -3.31
N ASP A 144 -4.65 -15.54 -3.17
CA ASP A 144 -4.20 -16.00 -1.85
C ASP A 144 -3.12 -15.04 -1.32
N LEU A 145 -3.15 -14.74 -0.03
CA LEU A 145 -2.13 -13.97 0.67
C LEU A 145 -1.24 -14.91 1.46
N GLU A 146 0.05 -14.91 1.22
CA GLU A 146 1.06 -15.54 2.07
C GLU A 146 1.87 -14.42 2.72
N ILE A 147 1.93 -14.42 4.05
CA ILE A 147 2.62 -13.37 4.81
C ILE A 147 3.56 -13.97 5.84
N GLN A 148 4.78 -13.43 5.85
CA GLN A 148 5.86 -13.81 6.74
C GLN A 148 6.39 -12.56 7.45
N LEU A 149 6.25 -12.54 8.77
CA LEU A 149 6.83 -11.51 9.63
C LEU A 149 7.79 -12.19 10.60
N PHE A 150 9.04 -11.75 10.61
CA PHE A 150 10.06 -12.33 11.46
C PHE A 150 11.03 -11.27 11.96
N ARG A 151 11.66 -11.58 13.08
CA ARG A 151 12.80 -10.82 13.58
C ARG A 151 14.03 -11.16 12.76
N ALA A 152 14.92 -10.19 12.52
CA ALA A 152 16.08 -10.35 11.65
C ALA A 152 16.94 -11.58 12.01
N ASP A 153 17.12 -11.85 13.30
CA ASP A 153 17.88 -13.02 13.79
C ASP A 153 17.20 -14.37 13.47
N ASP A 154 15.88 -14.38 13.22
CA ASP A 154 15.08 -15.58 13.02
C ASP A 154 14.89 -15.95 11.54
N ILE A 155 15.45 -15.21 10.58
CA ILE A 155 15.24 -15.36 9.11
C ILE A 155 15.41 -16.79 8.56
N MET A 156 16.18 -17.65 9.22
CA MET A 156 16.41 -19.04 8.80
C MET A 156 15.59 -20.07 9.58
N GLU A 157 14.74 -19.64 10.52
CA GLU A 157 14.01 -20.51 11.44
C GLU A 157 12.50 -20.19 11.40
N ASP A 158 11.83 -20.67 10.35
CA ASP A 158 10.39 -20.48 10.11
C ASP A 158 9.49 -20.78 11.31
N SER A 159 9.89 -21.72 12.18
CA SER A 159 9.17 -22.09 13.39
C SER A 159 9.12 -20.96 14.45
N LYS A 160 10.03 -19.98 14.35
CA LYS A 160 10.13 -18.80 15.22
C LYS A 160 9.50 -17.54 14.64
N TYR A 161 9.06 -17.56 13.38
CA TYR A 161 8.42 -16.40 12.78
C TYR A 161 7.25 -15.92 13.64
N ILE A 162 7.09 -14.60 13.73
CA ILE A 162 5.99 -13.97 14.46
C ILE A 162 4.68 -14.35 13.77
N VAL A 163 4.68 -14.23 12.44
CA VAL A 163 3.59 -14.67 11.57
C VAL A 163 4.17 -15.46 10.40
N ASN A 164 3.58 -16.61 10.13
CA ASN A 164 3.77 -17.37 8.90
C ASN A 164 2.42 -17.96 8.52
N GLN A 165 1.65 -17.23 7.71
CA GLN A 165 0.25 -17.52 7.47
C GLN A 165 -0.07 -17.45 5.97
N VAL A 166 -0.91 -18.39 5.51
CA VAL A 166 -1.60 -18.29 4.23
C VAL A 166 -3.07 -18.01 4.48
N ILE A 167 -3.55 -16.85 4.02
CA ILE A 167 -4.95 -16.47 4.02
C ILE A 167 -5.51 -16.75 2.63
N LYS A 168 -6.57 -17.56 2.57
CA LYS A 168 -7.21 -17.92 1.32
C LYS A 168 -8.01 -16.78 0.74
N ALA A 169 -7.99 -16.68 -0.59
CA ALA A 169 -8.72 -15.66 -1.32
C ALA A 169 -10.21 -15.65 -0.93
N GLY A 170 -10.77 -14.46 -0.74
CA GLY A 170 -12.18 -14.24 -0.42
C GLY A 170 -12.60 -14.67 0.99
N THR A 171 -11.65 -14.76 1.93
CA THR A 171 -11.93 -15.02 3.35
C THR A 171 -11.72 -13.80 4.22
N ASP A 172 -12.54 -13.64 5.26
CA ASP A 172 -12.40 -12.57 6.27
C ASP A 172 -11.40 -12.96 7.39
N THR A 173 -10.31 -13.64 7.03
CA THR A 173 -9.34 -14.13 8.00
C THR A 173 -8.38 -13.02 8.41
N ASN A 174 -8.35 -12.70 9.71
CA ASN A 174 -7.37 -11.77 10.26
C ASN A 174 -5.99 -12.43 10.41
N LEU A 175 -4.96 -11.59 10.42
CA LEU A 175 -3.59 -11.98 10.76
C LEU A 175 -3.50 -12.55 12.19
N GLN A 176 -2.76 -13.64 12.37
CA GLN A 176 -2.59 -14.30 13.67
C GLN A 176 -1.13 -14.64 13.94
N LEU A 177 -0.74 -14.55 15.22
CA LEU A 177 0.57 -15.05 15.66
C LEU A 177 0.68 -16.54 15.40
N GLN A 178 1.81 -16.97 14.86
CA GLN A 178 2.09 -18.38 14.59
C GLN A 178 2.00 -19.25 15.85
N ASN A 179 2.49 -18.73 16.99
CA ASN A 179 2.61 -19.49 18.23
C ASN A 179 1.40 -19.38 19.17
N ASN A 180 0.31 -18.70 18.78
CA ASN A 180 -0.91 -18.61 19.59
C ASN A 180 -1.71 -19.92 19.69
N LYS A 181 -1.26 -21.03 19.09
CA LYS A 181 -1.85 -22.36 19.27
C LYS A 181 -1.35 -23.12 20.51
N LYS A 182 -0.52 -22.50 21.37
CA LYS A 182 0.01 -23.12 22.60
C LYS A 182 -0.75 -22.65 23.84
N GLY A 183 -2.08 -22.61 23.78
CA GLY A 183 -2.93 -22.01 24.80
C GLY A 183 -4.08 -22.86 25.35
N ASP A 184 -4.37 -24.05 24.81
CA ASP A 184 -5.38 -24.96 25.37
C ASP A 184 -4.70 -26.29 25.72
N LYS A 185 -4.31 -26.41 27.00
CA LYS A 185 -3.98 -27.68 27.65
C LYS A 185 -5.10 -28.06 28.60
#